data_AF-A0A257LIR9-F1
#
_entry.id   AF-A0A257LIR9-F1
#
_cell.length_a   1.000
_cell.length_b   1.000
_cell.length_c   1.000
_cell.angle_alpha   90.00
_cell.angle_beta   90.00
_cell.angle_gamma   90.00
#
_symmetry.space_group_name_H-M   'P 1'
#
loop_
_entity.id
_entity.type
_entity.pdbx_description
1 polymer ?
#
loop_
_entity_poly.entity_id
_entity_poly.type
_entity_poly.pdbx_seq_one_letter_code
_entity_poly.pdbx_strand_id
1 'polypeptide(L)'
;MVKRLRYFPAFPVTQVDICGLASHCSSARCRRFPPVPTARPDFFSSTLLCENSVLPGLASNRDCSAQREILSEKRAIFALTTLALALVLTPAPARASEIDYLNLALPLVGDHTLHVLAPTTLELKRINSKPPGAAPVDSWNFVDVNGTFQAPAFSQFAVTVDGMPATITGIGFKRRPFYAPLFVRDLRIENSLYLQLATPVADGQVVTVTNPGALLWPATEIYSVVTTPLRYSPAIHVNQEGYVPGLPKKAMIG
;
A
#
# COMPACT_ATOMS: atom_id res chain seq x y z
N MET A 1 23.82 48.16 0.84
CA MET A 1 24.45 47.52 -0.35
C MET A 1 23.37 46.69 -1.07
N VAL A 2 22.79 47.22 -2.14
CA VAL A 2 21.63 46.63 -2.83
C VAL A 2 22.12 45.72 -3.95
N LYS A 3 21.93 44.41 -3.82
CA LYS A 3 22.23 43.43 -4.88
C LYS A 3 21.01 43.32 -5.81
N ARG A 4 21.16 43.83 -7.04
CA ARG A 4 20.23 43.62 -8.16
C ARG A 4 20.14 42.13 -8.50
N LEU A 5 18.94 41.56 -8.45
CA LEU A 5 18.63 40.28 -9.08
C LEU A 5 18.48 40.50 -10.59
N ARG A 6 19.26 39.76 -11.38
CA ARG A 6 19.15 39.75 -12.84
C ARG A 6 18.03 38.81 -13.27
N TYR A 7 17.19 39.32 -14.16
CA TYR A 7 16.13 38.62 -14.86
C TYR A 7 16.75 37.65 -15.89
N PHE A 8 16.37 36.38 -15.88
CA PHE A 8 16.73 35.41 -16.92
C PHE A 8 15.61 35.37 -17.98
N PRO A 9 15.93 35.34 -19.29
CA PRO A 9 14.92 35.22 -20.34
C PRO A 9 14.40 33.78 -20.47
N ALA A 10 13.13 33.69 -20.89
CA ALA A 10 12.40 32.46 -21.14
C ALA A 10 12.98 31.66 -22.32
N PHE A 11 13.00 30.33 -22.18
CA PHE A 11 13.28 29.39 -23.27
C PHE A 11 12.07 29.27 -24.21
N PRO A 12 12.26 29.17 -25.54
CA PRO A 12 11.18 28.93 -26.47
C PRO A 12 10.73 27.46 -26.43
N VAL A 13 9.42 27.26 -26.40
CA VAL A 13 8.76 25.96 -26.57
C VAL A 13 8.81 25.61 -28.06
N THR A 14 9.55 24.57 -28.43
CA THR A 14 9.48 23.97 -29.76
C THR A 14 8.21 23.15 -29.88
N GLN A 15 7.32 23.62 -30.76
CA GLN A 15 6.13 22.94 -31.24
C GLN A 15 6.54 21.72 -32.06
N VAL A 16 6.10 20.53 -31.65
CA VAL A 16 6.25 19.29 -32.42
C VAL A 16 5.02 19.15 -33.31
N ASP A 17 5.20 19.41 -34.60
CA ASP A 17 4.23 19.05 -35.64
C ASP A 17 4.18 17.53 -35.78
N ILE A 18 2.99 16.94 -35.58
CA ILE A 18 2.69 15.57 -36.01
C ILE A 18 1.73 15.69 -37.18
N CYS A 19 2.30 15.70 -38.38
CA CYS A 19 1.57 15.54 -39.64
C CYS A 19 2.12 14.32 -40.39
N GLY A 20 1.22 13.36 -40.63
CA GLY A 20 1.22 12.57 -41.85
C GLY A 20 1.92 11.21 -41.79
N LEU A 21 1.11 10.15 -41.83
CA LEU A 21 1.11 9.20 -42.94
C LEU A 21 -0.17 8.36 -42.93
N ALA A 22 -0.97 8.53 -43.99
CA ALA A 22 -1.93 7.56 -44.50
C ALA A 22 -1.17 6.23 -44.81
N SER A 23 -1.76 5.04 -44.86
CA SER A 23 -2.87 4.65 -45.73
C SER A 23 -3.16 3.14 -45.56
N HIS A 24 -4.39 2.74 -45.85
CA HIS A 24 -4.80 1.46 -46.46
C HIS A 24 -4.18 0.14 -45.97
N CYS A 25 -4.98 -0.67 -45.27
CA CYS A 25 -4.98 -2.12 -45.52
C CYS A 25 -6.40 -2.70 -45.42
N SER A 26 -6.79 -3.32 -46.53
CA SER A 26 -8.08 -3.94 -46.81
C SER A 26 -8.13 -5.37 -46.28
N SER A 27 -9.32 -5.80 -45.87
CA SER A 27 -9.84 -7.18 -45.98
C SER A 27 -8.96 -8.34 -45.49
N ALA A 28 -9.33 -9.00 -44.38
CA ALA A 28 -9.49 -10.47 -44.34
C ALA A 28 -10.00 -11.00 -42.98
N ARG A 29 -11.12 -11.72 -43.06
CA ARG A 29 -11.52 -12.90 -42.25
C ARG A 29 -11.73 -12.71 -40.73
N CYS A 30 -12.98 -12.40 -40.40
CA CYS A 30 -13.65 -13.00 -39.25
C CYS A 30 -13.57 -14.53 -39.35
N ARG A 31 -12.78 -15.18 -38.49
CA ARG A 31 -12.95 -16.61 -38.18
C ARG A 31 -13.88 -16.73 -36.99
N ARG A 32 -15.02 -17.38 -37.22
CA ARG A 32 -15.93 -17.85 -36.16
C ARG A 32 -15.18 -18.89 -35.32
N PHE A 33 -15.09 -18.65 -34.02
CA PHE A 33 -14.75 -19.69 -33.06
C PHE A 33 -15.95 -20.64 -32.90
N PRO A 34 -15.75 -21.97 -32.89
CA PRO A 34 -16.80 -22.90 -32.52
C PRO A 34 -17.13 -22.76 -31.01
N PRO A 35 -18.37 -23.03 -30.59
CA PRO A 35 -18.78 -22.97 -29.19
C PRO A 35 -18.06 -24.04 -28.36
N VAL A 36 -17.58 -23.62 -27.19
CA VAL A 36 -17.01 -24.46 -26.14
C VAL A 36 -18.10 -25.41 -25.60
N PRO A 37 -17.86 -26.73 -25.53
CA PRO A 37 -18.79 -27.65 -24.91
C PRO A 37 -18.82 -27.43 -23.38
N THR A 38 -20.01 -27.18 -22.87
CA THR A 38 -20.34 -27.12 -21.44
C THR A 38 -20.15 -28.51 -20.82
N ALA A 39 -19.06 -28.68 -20.07
CA ALA A 39 -18.84 -29.84 -19.22
C ALA A 39 -19.80 -29.79 -18.01
N ARG A 40 -20.63 -30.82 -17.89
CA ARG A 40 -21.48 -31.09 -16.72
C ARG A 40 -20.59 -31.50 -15.54
N PRO A 41 -20.90 -31.08 -14.30
CA PRO A 41 -20.31 -31.71 -13.12
C PRO A 41 -21.03 -33.04 -12.86
N ASP A 42 -20.39 -34.14 -13.25
CA ASP A 42 -20.82 -35.47 -12.84
C ASP A 42 -20.56 -35.65 -11.34
N PHE A 43 -21.61 -36.08 -10.66
CA PHE A 43 -21.64 -36.52 -9.28
C PHE A 43 -20.56 -37.59 -9.04
N PHE A 44 -19.63 -37.32 -8.12
CA PHE A 44 -18.77 -38.35 -7.54
C PHE A 44 -19.61 -39.28 -6.66
N SER A 45 -20.13 -40.36 -7.27
CA SER A 45 -20.63 -41.52 -6.54
C SER A 45 -19.42 -42.34 -6.07
N SER A 46 -19.15 -42.29 -4.76
CA SER A 46 -18.12 -43.10 -4.12
C SER A 46 -18.59 -44.55 -4.03
N THR A 47 -18.39 -45.32 -5.10
CA THR A 47 -18.54 -46.78 -5.08
C THR A 47 -17.30 -47.38 -4.42
N LEU A 48 -17.37 -47.58 -3.10
CA LEU A 48 -16.44 -48.42 -2.36
C LEU A 48 -16.56 -49.86 -2.87
N LEU A 49 -15.56 -50.31 -3.62
CA LEU A 49 -15.36 -51.72 -3.91
C LEU A 49 -14.91 -52.41 -2.63
N CYS A 50 -15.78 -53.24 -2.07
CA CYS A 50 -15.42 -54.26 -1.10
C CYS A 50 -14.56 -55.31 -1.82
N GLU A 51 -13.27 -55.29 -1.54
CA GLU A 51 -12.33 -56.33 -1.95
C GLU A 51 -12.53 -57.55 -1.04
N ASN A 52 -13.12 -58.62 -1.61
CA ASN A 52 -13.30 -59.90 -0.96
C ASN A 52 -11.95 -60.62 -0.83
N SER A 53 -11.38 -60.64 0.37
CA SER A 53 -10.37 -61.62 0.76
C SER A 53 -10.98 -62.59 1.77
N VAL A 54 -11.23 -63.81 1.29
CA VAL A 54 -11.74 -64.94 2.06
C VAL A 54 -10.56 -65.57 2.80
N LEU A 55 -10.54 -65.44 4.12
CA LEU A 55 -9.76 -66.31 5.01
C LEU A 55 -10.73 -67.03 5.96
N PRO A 56 -10.69 -68.36 6.05
CA PRO A 56 -11.50 -69.09 7.00
C PRO A 56 -10.71 -69.25 8.31
N GLY A 57 -11.21 -68.67 9.40
CA GLY A 57 -10.60 -68.87 10.70
C GLY A 57 -11.19 -68.02 11.82
N LEU A 58 -12.27 -68.52 12.42
CA LEU A 58 -12.66 -68.33 13.83
C LEU A 58 -12.45 -66.93 14.46
N ALA A 59 -13.48 -66.08 14.44
CA ALA A 59 -13.81 -65.21 15.58
C ALA A 59 -15.17 -64.49 15.45
N SER A 60 -16.10 -64.89 16.32
CA SER A 60 -17.09 -64.08 17.06
C SER A 60 -17.88 -62.95 16.37
N ASN A 61 -19.16 -63.21 16.10
CA ASN A 61 -20.20 -62.26 15.65
C ASN A 61 -20.74 -61.31 16.75
N ARG A 62 -19.90 -60.68 17.59
CA ARG A 62 -20.40 -59.79 18.67
C ARG A 62 -20.03 -58.32 18.59
N ASP A 63 -19.22 -57.87 17.62
CA ASP A 63 -18.67 -56.50 17.65
C ASP A 63 -19.09 -55.59 16.48
N CYS A 64 -20.31 -55.71 15.98
CA CYS A 64 -20.79 -54.84 14.88
C CYS A 64 -21.65 -53.65 15.37
N SER A 65 -22.14 -53.66 16.62
CA SER A 65 -22.94 -52.55 17.19
C SER A 65 -22.10 -51.46 17.85
N ALA A 66 -20.90 -51.78 18.38
CA ALA A 66 -20.04 -50.82 19.08
C ALA A 66 -19.30 -49.85 18.14
N GLN A 67 -19.19 -50.15 16.83
CA GLN A 67 -18.49 -49.27 15.89
C GLN A 67 -19.34 -48.13 15.32
N ARG A 68 -20.66 -48.11 15.53
CA ARG A 68 -21.54 -47.03 15.05
C ARG A 68 -21.63 -45.82 15.99
N GLU A 69 -21.32 -45.97 17.28
CA GLU A 69 -21.30 -44.84 18.23
C GLU A 69 -20.04 -43.96 18.10
N ILE A 70 -18.89 -44.55 17.77
CA ILE A 70 -17.60 -43.83 17.75
C ILE A 70 -17.48 -42.85 16.55
N LEU A 71 -18.24 -43.05 15.48
CA LEU A 71 -18.23 -42.19 14.29
C LEU A 71 -19.16 -40.96 14.40
N SER A 72 -20.09 -40.96 15.35
CA SER A 72 -20.99 -39.82 15.62
C SER A 72 -20.29 -38.73 16.42
N GLU A 73 -19.50 -39.09 17.43
CA GLU A 73 -18.77 -38.12 18.27
C GLU A 73 -17.59 -37.45 17.56
N LYS A 74 -16.96 -38.13 16.59
CA LYS A 74 -15.85 -37.56 15.80
C LYS A 74 -16.28 -36.49 14.80
N ARG A 75 -17.56 -36.47 14.40
CA ARG A 75 -18.12 -35.42 13.52
C ARG A 75 -18.45 -34.13 14.25
N ALA A 76 -18.82 -34.22 15.53
CA ALA A 76 -19.08 -33.05 16.38
C ALA A 76 -17.79 -32.31 16.75
N ILE A 77 -16.69 -33.04 17.00
CA ILE A 77 -15.40 -32.43 17.37
C ILE A 77 -14.75 -31.70 16.17
N PHE A 78 -14.84 -32.26 14.95
CA PHE A 78 -14.28 -31.62 13.75
C PHE A 78 -15.02 -30.35 13.32
N ALA A 79 -16.31 -30.22 13.65
CA ALA A 79 -17.12 -29.04 13.32
C ALA A 79 -16.93 -27.88 14.30
N LEU A 80 -16.56 -28.14 15.57
CA LEU A 80 -16.26 -27.08 16.54
C LEU A 80 -14.85 -26.52 16.41
N THR A 81 -13.86 -27.30 15.96
CA THR A 81 -12.48 -26.82 15.77
C THR A 81 -12.28 -25.93 14.54
N THR A 82 -13.14 -26.01 13.53
CA THR A 82 -13.07 -25.14 12.34
C THR A 82 -13.70 -23.76 12.55
N LEU A 83 -14.66 -23.63 13.48
CA LEU A 83 -15.28 -22.33 13.80
C LEU A 83 -14.41 -21.46 14.74
N ALA A 84 -13.60 -22.07 15.60
CA ALA A 84 -12.72 -21.36 16.53
C ALA A 84 -11.46 -20.76 15.87
N LEU A 85 -11.02 -21.27 14.71
CA LEU A 85 -9.87 -20.71 13.98
C LEU A 85 -10.25 -19.54 13.05
N ALA A 86 -11.54 -19.39 12.71
CA ALA A 86 -12.02 -18.28 11.89
C ALA A 86 -12.16 -16.95 12.67
N LEU A 87 -12.14 -16.99 14.01
CA LEU A 87 -12.31 -15.79 14.85
C LEU A 87 -10.98 -15.05 15.17
N VAL A 88 -9.82 -15.61 14.80
CA VAL A 88 -8.51 -15.04 15.15
C VAL A 88 -7.93 -14.13 14.05
N LEU A 89 -8.54 -14.10 12.85
CA LEU A 89 -8.11 -13.27 11.73
C LEU A 89 -9.14 -12.19 11.35
N THR A 90 -9.85 -11.60 12.31
CA THR A 90 -10.49 -10.31 12.03
C THR A 90 -9.39 -9.25 11.93
N PRO A 91 -9.06 -8.72 10.73
CA PRO A 91 -8.13 -7.60 10.63
C PRO A 91 -8.70 -6.45 11.47
N ALA A 92 -7.90 -5.94 12.40
CA ALA A 92 -8.27 -4.75 13.15
C ALA A 92 -8.62 -3.64 12.13
N PRO A 93 -9.70 -2.86 12.37
CA PRO A 93 -10.01 -1.74 11.50
C PRO A 93 -8.76 -0.86 11.41
N ALA A 94 -8.37 -0.49 10.18
CA ALA A 94 -7.25 0.41 9.95
C ALA A 94 -7.48 1.66 10.81
N ARG A 95 -6.61 1.89 11.81
CA ARG A 95 -6.71 3.08 12.64
C ARG A 95 -6.55 4.28 11.72
N ALA A 96 -7.54 5.18 11.78
CA ALA A 96 -7.38 6.55 11.33
C ALA A 96 -6.08 7.11 11.90
N SER A 97 -5.17 7.55 11.04
CA SER A 97 -3.86 8.04 11.46
C SER A 97 -3.99 9.45 12.03
N GLU A 98 -3.46 9.67 13.24
CA GLU A 98 -3.48 10.98 13.90
C GLU A 98 -2.72 12.04 13.07
N ILE A 99 -1.75 11.60 12.25
CA ILE A 99 -0.97 12.46 11.34
C ILE A 99 -1.86 13.18 10.31
N ASP A 100 -3.05 12.66 10.07
CA ASP A 100 -3.96 13.19 9.04
C ASP A 100 -4.99 14.16 9.60
N TYR A 101 -4.77 14.65 10.83
CA TYR A 101 -5.61 15.64 11.49
C TYR A 101 -7.08 15.19 11.61
N LEU A 102 -7.31 13.87 11.68
CA LEU A 102 -8.65 13.29 11.84
C LEU A 102 -9.24 13.57 13.23
N ASN A 103 -8.38 13.94 14.18
CA ASN A 103 -8.76 14.44 15.50
C ASN A 103 -7.86 15.64 15.87
N LEU A 104 -8.14 16.27 17.01
CA LEU A 104 -7.32 17.35 17.57
C LEU A 104 -6.12 16.83 18.38
N ALA A 105 -5.81 15.53 18.31
CA ALA A 105 -4.64 14.98 18.99
C ALA A 105 -3.38 15.37 18.23
N LEU A 106 -2.30 15.61 18.97
CA LEU A 106 -1.03 16.00 18.38
C LEU A 106 -0.18 14.74 18.11
N PRO A 107 0.12 14.41 16.84
CA PRO A 107 0.91 13.24 16.45
C PRO A 107 2.25 13.18 17.17
N LEU A 108 2.56 12.04 17.78
CA LEU A 108 3.78 11.79 18.52
C LEU A 108 4.97 11.58 17.58
N VAL A 109 6.18 11.81 18.10
CA VAL A 109 7.42 11.45 17.40
C VAL A 109 7.46 9.93 17.22
N GLY A 110 7.67 9.48 15.98
CA GLY A 110 7.63 8.06 15.61
C GLY A 110 6.31 7.61 15.00
N ASP A 111 5.24 8.42 15.10
CA ASP A 111 4.02 8.12 14.37
C ASP A 111 4.30 8.10 12.87
N HIS A 112 3.64 7.17 12.18
CA HIS A 112 3.80 6.94 10.76
C HIS A 112 2.51 6.43 10.14
N THR A 113 2.31 6.69 8.85
CA THR A 113 1.16 6.22 8.07
C THR A 113 1.51 6.04 6.60
N LEU A 114 0.72 5.25 5.89
CA LEU A 114 0.83 5.03 4.44
C LEU A 114 -0.44 5.52 3.76
N HIS A 115 -0.28 6.34 2.71
CA HIS A 115 -1.38 6.73 1.83
C HIS A 115 -1.15 6.26 0.40
N VAL A 116 -2.25 5.96 -0.28
CA VAL A 116 -2.29 5.79 -1.72
C VAL A 116 -2.91 7.05 -2.32
N LEU A 117 -2.07 8.00 -2.75
CA LEU A 117 -2.51 9.31 -3.26
C LEU A 117 -3.11 9.22 -4.66
N ALA A 118 -2.54 8.34 -5.48
CA ALA A 118 -3.01 8.02 -6.82
C ALA A 118 -2.77 6.52 -7.08
N PRO A 119 -3.38 5.91 -8.12
CA PRO A 119 -3.19 4.49 -8.42
C PRO A 119 -1.71 4.07 -8.48
N THR A 120 -0.81 4.95 -8.91
CA THR A 120 0.62 4.65 -9.01
C THR A 120 1.48 5.44 -8.02
N THR A 121 0.90 6.17 -7.07
CA THR A 121 1.68 7.04 -6.17
C THR A 121 1.34 6.75 -4.72
N LEU A 122 2.35 6.30 -3.98
CA LEU A 122 2.30 6.07 -2.54
C LEU A 122 2.97 7.24 -1.80
N GLU A 123 2.46 7.56 -0.62
CA GLU A 123 3.08 8.49 0.33
C GLU A 123 3.27 7.79 1.68
N LEU A 124 4.52 7.61 2.10
CA LEU A 124 4.86 7.20 3.45
C LEU A 124 5.10 8.47 4.26
N LYS A 125 4.34 8.65 5.35
CA LYS A 125 4.52 9.78 6.27
C LYS A 125 5.16 9.30 7.56
N ARG A 126 6.05 10.13 8.10
CA ARG A 126 6.69 9.90 9.40
C ARG A 126 6.90 11.22 10.13
N ILE A 127 6.53 11.24 11.41
CA ILE A 127 6.85 12.31 12.34
C ILE A 127 8.19 12.01 13.00
N ASN A 128 9.15 12.91 12.85
CA ASN A 128 10.38 12.86 13.62
C ASN A 128 10.64 14.22 14.31
N SER A 129 11.76 14.32 15.02
CA SER A 129 12.15 15.54 15.70
C SER A 129 13.55 15.97 15.30
N LYS A 130 13.87 17.25 15.51
CA LYS A 130 15.22 17.75 15.35
C LYS A 130 15.77 18.28 16.68
N PRO A 131 16.89 17.73 17.18
CA PRO A 131 17.54 18.25 18.37
C PRO A 131 17.90 19.75 18.24
N PRO A 132 18.09 20.48 19.36
CA PRO A 132 18.52 21.87 19.32
C PRO A 132 19.86 22.07 18.61
N GLY A 133 20.04 23.27 18.06
CA GLY A 133 21.28 23.68 17.39
C GLY A 133 21.46 23.11 15.98
N ALA A 134 22.72 22.84 15.63
CA ALA A 134 23.15 22.37 14.32
C ALA A 134 23.07 20.84 14.14
N ALA A 135 22.54 20.11 15.12
CA ALA A 135 22.39 18.67 15.04
C ALA A 135 21.52 18.26 13.83
N PRO A 136 21.87 17.19 13.11
CA PRO A 136 21.06 16.68 12.01
C PRO A 136 19.76 16.06 12.54
N VAL A 137 18.83 15.79 11.62
CA VAL A 137 17.65 14.96 11.91
C VAL A 137 18.11 13.51 12.10
N ASP A 138 17.50 12.81 13.03
CA ASP A 138 17.86 11.45 13.45
C ASP A 138 17.53 10.37 12.40
N SER A 139 16.45 10.57 11.64
CA SER A 139 16.02 9.67 10.57
C SER A 139 15.53 10.40 9.34
N TRP A 140 15.45 9.68 8.22
CA TRP A 140 14.96 10.19 6.93
C TRP A 140 15.69 11.45 6.47
N ASN A 141 17.01 11.51 6.70
CA ASN A 141 17.84 12.65 6.34
C ASN A 141 18.30 12.61 4.87
N PHE A 142 17.34 12.64 3.95
CA PHE A 142 17.58 12.51 2.51
C PHE A 142 17.94 13.84 1.83
N VAL A 143 18.19 14.90 2.59
CA VAL A 143 18.58 16.20 2.03
C VAL A 143 19.91 16.59 2.65
N ASP A 144 20.92 16.81 1.80
CA ASP A 144 22.24 17.17 2.27
C ASP A 144 22.34 18.64 2.71
N VAL A 145 23.51 19.04 3.18
CA VAL A 145 23.78 20.41 3.67
C VAL A 145 23.61 21.49 2.59
N ASN A 146 23.63 21.11 1.31
CA ASN A 146 23.43 22.01 0.17
C ASN A 146 21.96 22.05 -0.28
N GLY A 147 21.07 21.31 0.40
CA GLY A 147 19.66 21.20 0.00
C GLY A 147 19.42 20.23 -1.15
N THR A 148 20.39 19.38 -1.50
CA THR A 148 20.24 18.42 -2.60
C THR A 148 19.58 17.15 -2.08
N PHE A 149 18.59 16.65 -2.83
CA PHE A 149 17.92 15.40 -2.52
C PHE A 149 18.81 14.19 -2.85
N GLN A 150 19.09 13.38 -1.83
CA GLN A 150 19.82 12.13 -1.89
C GLN A 150 18.82 10.98 -1.75
N ALA A 151 18.30 10.53 -2.88
CA ALA A 151 17.26 9.49 -2.90
C ALA A 151 17.80 8.16 -2.36
N PRO A 152 17.04 7.48 -1.47
CA PRO A 152 17.29 6.08 -1.15
C PRO A 152 17.29 5.19 -2.40
N ALA A 153 18.06 4.11 -2.38
CA ALA A 153 18.05 3.16 -3.48
C ALA A 153 16.72 2.38 -3.53
N PHE A 154 16.22 2.05 -4.72
CA PHE A 154 14.97 1.30 -4.88
C PHE A 154 15.00 -0.06 -4.16
N SER A 155 16.17 -0.69 -4.08
CA SER A 155 16.38 -1.96 -3.37
C SER A 155 16.25 -1.86 -1.85
N GLN A 156 16.20 -0.65 -1.28
CA GLN A 156 15.93 -0.45 0.15
C GLN A 156 14.44 -0.53 0.48
N PHE A 157 13.58 -0.70 -0.53
CA PHE A 157 12.15 -0.88 -0.37
C PHE A 157 11.72 -2.22 -0.94
N ALA A 158 10.78 -2.86 -0.27
CA ALA A 158 10.01 -3.96 -0.83
C ALA A 158 8.53 -3.57 -0.73
N VAL A 159 7.91 -3.34 -1.88
CA VAL A 159 6.49 -3.01 -2.01
C VAL A 159 5.75 -4.24 -2.49
N THR A 160 4.64 -4.57 -1.82
CA THR A 160 3.73 -5.61 -2.26
C THR A 160 2.31 -5.05 -2.40
N VAL A 161 1.57 -5.59 -3.38
CA VAL A 161 0.15 -5.33 -3.62
C VAL A 161 -0.56 -6.68 -3.60
N ASP A 162 -1.44 -6.89 -2.62
CA ASP A 162 -2.05 -8.20 -2.32
C ASP A 162 -1.01 -9.32 -2.18
N GLY A 163 0.15 -9.00 -1.61
CA GLY A 163 1.29 -9.92 -1.44
C GLY A 163 2.16 -10.10 -2.69
N MET A 164 1.77 -9.58 -3.85
CA MET A 164 2.56 -9.64 -5.08
C MET A 164 3.56 -8.47 -5.16
N PRO A 165 4.83 -8.68 -5.56
CA PRO A 165 5.81 -7.60 -5.65
C PRO A 165 5.39 -6.51 -6.65
N ALA A 166 5.59 -5.24 -6.25
CA ALA A 166 5.39 -4.08 -7.12
C ALA A 166 6.71 -3.32 -7.34
N THR A 167 6.95 -2.91 -8.58
CA THR A 167 8.18 -2.20 -8.97
C THR A 167 8.04 -0.69 -8.73
N ILE A 168 9.06 -0.10 -8.11
CA ILE A 168 9.20 1.35 -7.94
C ILE A 168 9.96 1.93 -9.15
N THR A 169 9.47 3.04 -9.70
CA THR A 169 10.06 3.76 -10.84
C THR A 169 10.55 5.17 -10.49
N GLY A 170 10.22 5.68 -9.30
CA GLY A 170 10.65 6.99 -8.85
C GLY A 170 10.46 7.19 -7.36
N ILE A 171 11.27 8.09 -6.79
CA ILE A 171 11.20 8.49 -5.39
C ILE A 171 11.19 10.02 -5.31
N GLY A 172 10.30 10.57 -4.49
CA GLY A 172 10.29 11.98 -4.11
C GLY A 172 10.33 12.15 -2.60
N PHE A 173 10.69 13.34 -2.13
CA PHE A 173 10.74 13.63 -0.71
C PHE A 173 10.30 15.06 -0.41
N LYS A 174 9.52 15.22 0.66
CA LYS A 174 9.08 16.51 1.20
C LYS A 174 9.24 16.50 2.70
N ARG A 175 9.69 17.62 3.26
CA ARG A 175 9.82 17.82 4.71
C ARG A 175 9.25 19.17 5.10
N ARG A 176 8.47 19.23 6.18
CA ARG A 176 7.97 20.49 6.74
C ARG A 176 7.94 20.45 8.28
N PRO A 177 8.11 21.60 8.96
CA PRO A 177 7.73 21.70 10.37
C PRO A 177 6.24 21.36 10.51
N PHE A 178 5.93 20.46 11.44
CA PHE A 178 4.57 20.07 11.79
C PHE A 178 4.09 20.81 13.04
N TYR A 179 4.95 20.88 14.06
CA TYR A 179 4.68 21.55 15.33
C TYR A 179 5.98 22.14 15.88
N ALA A 180 5.94 23.38 16.38
CA ALA A 180 7.10 24.09 16.89
C ALA A 180 6.65 25.22 17.86
N PRO A 181 6.28 24.89 19.10
CA PRO A 181 5.83 25.88 20.06
C PRO A 181 6.99 26.77 20.51
N LEU A 182 6.67 28.02 20.88
CA LEU A 182 7.65 29.05 21.20
C LEU A 182 8.33 28.84 22.57
N PHE A 183 7.58 28.33 23.57
CA PHE A 183 8.02 28.36 24.97
C PHE A 183 8.87 27.14 25.37
N VAL A 184 8.39 25.93 25.10
CA VAL A 184 9.14 24.68 25.33
C VAL A 184 9.54 24.13 23.98
N ARG A 185 10.82 23.80 23.78
CA ARG A 185 11.27 23.28 22.47
C ARG A 185 10.66 21.90 22.20
N ASP A 186 9.75 21.85 21.24
CA ASP A 186 9.23 20.62 20.64
C ASP A 186 9.10 20.82 19.12
N LEU A 187 10.18 20.56 18.38
CA LEU A 187 10.16 20.66 16.92
C LEU A 187 9.82 19.29 16.35
N ARG A 188 8.54 19.09 16.00
CA ARG A 188 8.06 17.94 15.23
C ARG A 188 8.10 18.28 13.76
N ILE A 189 8.62 17.35 12.97
CA ILE A 189 8.83 17.49 11.55
C ILE A 189 8.02 16.38 10.87
N GLU A 190 7.17 16.78 9.95
CA GLU A 190 6.50 15.84 9.05
C GLU A 190 7.39 15.61 7.83
N ASN A 191 7.70 14.35 7.59
CA ASN A 191 8.41 13.90 6.41
C ASN A 191 7.47 13.04 5.57
N SER A 192 7.38 13.34 4.29
CA SER A 192 6.66 12.55 3.29
C SER A 192 7.66 11.99 2.29
N LEU A 193 7.72 10.67 2.18
CA LEU A 193 8.46 9.96 1.15
C LEU A 193 7.47 9.44 0.11
N TYR A 194 7.65 9.84 -1.14
CA TYR A 194 6.78 9.45 -2.24
C TYR A 194 7.42 8.32 -3.03
N LEU A 195 6.66 7.25 -3.29
CA LEU A 195 7.09 6.15 -4.15
C LEU A 195 6.16 6.10 -5.37
N GLN A 196 6.77 6.18 -6.55
CA GLN A 196 6.07 5.99 -7.81
C GLN A 196 6.15 4.51 -8.20
N LEU A 197 5.01 3.88 -8.44
CA LEU A 197 4.89 2.49 -8.88
C LEU A 197 4.83 2.40 -10.40
N ALA A 198 5.33 1.29 -10.94
CA ALA A 198 5.23 0.96 -12.36
C ALA A 198 3.81 0.59 -12.78
N THR A 199 3.07 -0.08 -11.89
CA THR A 199 1.72 -0.60 -12.13
C THR A 199 0.72 0.05 -11.18
N PRO A 200 -0.48 0.42 -11.67
CA PRO A 200 -1.51 1.00 -10.82
C PRO A 200 -2.07 -0.02 -9.83
N VAL A 201 -2.42 0.48 -8.64
CA VAL A 201 -3.11 -0.24 -7.57
C VAL A 201 -4.61 0.04 -7.68
N ALA A 202 -5.39 -1.03 -7.84
CA ALA A 202 -6.84 -0.99 -7.87
C ALA A 202 -7.44 -0.80 -6.47
N ASP A 203 -8.70 -0.38 -6.43
CA ASP A 203 -9.42 -0.24 -5.18
C ASP A 203 -9.65 -1.62 -4.52
N GLY A 204 -9.63 -1.66 -3.19
CA GLY A 204 -9.73 -2.87 -2.38
C GLY A 204 -8.42 -3.61 -2.15
N GLN A 205 -7.35 -3.29 -2.90
CA GLN A 205 -6.06 -3.98 -2.77
C GLN A 205 -5.27 -3.51 -1.55
N VAL A 206 -4.59 -4.44 -0.88
CA VAL A 206 -3.70 -4.17 0.25
C VAL A 206 -2.32 -3.82 -0.27
N VAL A 207 -1.83 -2.63 0.04
CA VAL A 207 -0.47 -2.21 -0.25
C VAL A 207 0.35 -2.30 1.03
N THR A 208 1.51 -2.95 0.96
CA THR A 208 2.48 -2.99 2.06
C THR A 208 3.84 -2.52 1.56
N VAL A 209 4.49 -1.66 2.35
CA VAL A 209 5.87 -1.21 2.11
C VAL A 209 6.72 -1.58 3.31
N THR A 210 7.80 -2.30 3.03
CA THR A 210 8.80 -2.72 4.02
C THR A 210 10.19 -2.27 3.59
N ASN A 211 11.12 -2.24 4.55
CA ASN A 211 12.52 -1.93 4.32
C ASN A 211 13.37 -3.14 4.76
N PRO A 212 13.71 -4.05 3.84
CA PRO A 212 14.35 -5.33 4.18
C PRO A 212 15.74 -5.15 4.81
N GLY A 213 16.44 -4.05 4.52
CA GLY A 213 17.76 -3.77 5.09
C GLY A 213 17.74 -3.10 6.46
N ALA A 214 16.57 -2.72 6.97
CA ALA A 214 16.42 -1.92 8.20
C ALA A 214 17.24 -0.61 8.20
N LEU A 215 17.64 -0.11 7.02
CA LEU A 215 18.53 1.07 6.88
C LEU A 215 17.77 2.40 6.97
N LEU A 216 16.55 2.46 6.45
CA LEU A 216 15.72 3.68 6.40
C LEU A 216 14.87 3.88 7.65
N TRP A 217 14.39 2.78 8.23
CA TRP A 217 13.60 2.70 9.46
C TRP A 217 13.70 1.27 10.05
N PRO A 218 13.38 1.06 11.34
CA PRO A 218 13.43 -0.26 11.98
C PRO A 218 12.56 -1.28 11.23
N ALA A 219 13.02 -2.52 11.08
CA ALA A 219 12.25 -3.57 10.36
C ALA A 219 10.88 -3.88 10.98
N THR A 220 10.65 -3.48 12.23
CA THR A 220 9.36 -3.59 12.94
C THR A 220 8.32 -2.57 12.49
N GLU A 221 8.73 -1.50 11.82
CA GLU A 221 7.86 -0.45 11.31
C GLU A 221 7.37 -0.82 9.90
N ILE A 222 6.07 -1.15 9.82
CA ILE A 222 5.40 -1.65 8.61
C ILE A 222 4.39 -0.62 8.15
N TYR A 223 4.52 -0.22 6.89
CA TYR A 223 3.57 0.67 6.22
C TYR A 223 2.56 -0.19 5.47
N SER A 224 1.29 -0.18 5.88
CA SER A 224 0.25 -0.97 5.21
C SER A 224 -1.07 -0.21 5.15
N VAL A 225 -1.76 -0.29 4.02
CA VAL A 225 -3.06 0.35 3.80
C VAL A 225 -3.90 -0.44 2.81
N VAL A 226 -5.22 -0.47 3.02
CA VAL A 226 -6.18 -0.96 2.01
C VAL A 226 -6.53 0.22 1.12
N THR A 227 -6.36 0.04 -0.19
CA THR A 227 -6.70 1.07 -1.17
C THR A 227 -8.21 1.28 -1.20
N THR A 228 -8.68 2.51 -0.98
CA THR A 228 -10.10 2.85 -1.03
C THR A 228 -10.40 3.69 -2.27
N PRO A 229 -11.63 3.68 -2.81
CA PRO A 229 -12.03 4.62 -3.87
C PRO A 229 -12.10 6.06 -3.34
N LEU A 230 -12.38 6.25 -2.04
CA LEU A 230 -12.35 7.53 -1.34
C LEU A 230 -10.93 7.83 -0.82
N ARG A 231 -9.99 7.96 -1.75
CA ARG A 231 -8.55 8.13 -1.43
C ARG A 231 -8.31 9.44 -0.69
N TYR A 232 -7.39 9.38 0.26
CA TYR A 232 -6.83 10.57 0.86
C TYR A 232 -6.20 11.43 -0.24
N SER A 233 -6.68 12.67 -0.37
CA SER A 233 -6.08 13.67 -1.24
C SER A 233 -5.67 14.86 -0.39
N PRO A 234 -4.35 15.14 -0.25
CA PRO A 234 -3.90 16.36 0.43
C PRO A 234 -4.23 17.62 -0.40
N ALA A 235 -4.72 17.46 -1.63
CA ALA A 235 -5.04 18.54 -2.56
C ALA A 235 -6.42 19.17 -2.30
N ILE A 236 -6.78 19.47 -1.04
CA ILE A 236 -7.91 20.37 -0.76
C ILE A 236 -7.62 21.17 0.51
N HIS A 237 -6.77 22.20 0.40
CA HIS A 237 -7.02 23.52 1.00
C HIS A 237 -5.87 24.45 0.61
N VAL A 238 -6.18 25.58 0.00
CA VAL A 238 -5.22 26.69 -0.03
C VAL A 238 -5.04 27.14 1.42
N ASN A 239 -3.80 27.17 1.92
CA ASN A 239 -3.55 27.63 3.27
C ASN A 239 -3.98 29.10 3.37
N GLN A 240 -5.10 29.38 4.03
CA GLN A 240 -5.57 30.75 4.25
C GLN A 240 -4.83 31.46 5.39
N GLU A 241 -4.04 30.72 6.17
CA GLU A 241 -3.22 31.30 7.22
C GLU A 241 -1.94 31.91 6.67
N GLY A 242 -1.74 33.19 6.98
CA GLY A 242 -0.54 33.96 6.61
C GLY A 242 -0.71 35.01 5.52
N TYR A 243 -1.93 35.27 5.03
CA TYR A 243 -2.15 36.35 4.07
C TYR A 243 -2.10 37.73 4.74
N VAL A 244 -1.02 38.47 4.49
CA VAL A 244 -0.94 39.90 4.78
C VAL A 244 -1.92 40.65 3.86
N PRO A 245 -2.87 41.43 4.40
CA PRO A 245 -3.78 42.25 3.59
C PRO A 245 -2.96 43.35 2.87
N GLY A 246 -2.60 43.14 1.60
CA GLY A 246 -1.93 44.17 0.79
C GLY A 246 -0.95 43.70 -0.28
N LEU A 247 -0.57 42.42 -0.32
CA LEU A 247 0.34 41.91 -1.36
C LEU A 247 -0.45 41.25 -2.52
N PRO A 248 -0.08 41.52 -3.80
CA PRO A 248 -0.69 40.87 -4.94
C PRO A 248 -0.48 39.36 -4.90
N LYS A 249 -1.56 38.62 -5.16
CA LYS A 249 -1.65 37.17 -4.97
C LYS A 249 -1.42 36.45 -6.30
N LYS A 250 -0.63 35.39 -6.30
CA LYS A 250 -0.66 34.34 -7.34
C LYS A 250 -0.93 33.01 -6.64
N ALA A 251 -2.16 32.52 -6.75
CA ALA A 251 -2.46 31.14 -6.42
C ALA A 251 -2.18 30.30 -7.66
N MET A 252 -1.25 29.36 -7.56
CA MET A 252 -1.12 28.30 -8.57
C MET A 252 -1.93 27.12 -8.08
N ILE A 253 -2.94 26.74 -8.87
CA ILE A 253 -3.72 25.52 -8.68
C ILE A 253 -2.89 24.39 -9.29
N GLY A 254 -2.58 23.37 -8.51
CA GLY A 254 -1.88 22.15 -8.93
C GLY A 254 -2.35 20.99 -8.07
#